data_AF-A0A955F8Y1-F1
#
_entry.id   AF-A0A955F8Y1-F1
#
_cell.length_a   1.000
_cell.length_b   1.000
_cell.length_c   1.000
_cell.angle_alpha   90.00
_cell.angle_beta   90.00
_cell.angle_gamma   90.00
#
_symmetry.space_group_name_H-M   'P 1'
#
loop_
_entity.id
_entity.type
_entity.pdbx_description
1 polymer ?
#
loop_
_entity_poly.entity_id
_entity_poly.type
_entity_poly.pdbx_seq_one_letter_code
_entity_poly.pdbx_strand_id
1 'polypeptide(L)'
;MSKLYRIATSTIAMVFSLSVLTVLGTLNQPVSARQNPQPKVTICHRTDAANNPYVQLSVDKNAVDGFSGNNQGDDHYGEHQGPVAYSTAVAQALKDQHKKWGDIIPPVPGAHNGL
;
A
#
# COMPACT_ATOMS: atom_id res chain seq x y z
N MET A 1 -14.29 -30.60 -83.62
CA MET A 1 -15.75 -30.68 -83.83
C MET A 1 -16.44 -29.76 -82.83
N SER A 2 -16.97 -28.65 -83.33
CA SER A 2 -17.71 -27.62 -82.59
C SER A 2 -19.11 -28.09 -82.18
N LYS A 3 -19.49 -27.94 -80.91
CA LYS A 3 -20.90 -27.74 -80.53
C LYS A 3 -21.00 -26.68 -79.42
N LEU A 4 -21.64 -25.58 -79.80
CA LEU A 4 -22.20 -24.53 -78.96
C LEU A 4 -23.27 -25.11 -78.03
N TYR A 5 -23.40 -24.59 -76.80
CA TYR A 5 -24.72 -24.23 -76.28
C TYR A 5 -24.63 -23.13 -75.22
N ARG A 6 -25.71 -22.37 -75.16
CA ARG A 6 -25.88 -21.03 -74.60
C ARG A 6 -26.72 -21.07 -73.32
N ILE A 7 -26.46 -20.09 -72.45
CA ILE A 7 -27.39 -19.37 -71.55
C ILE A 7 -28.01 -20.16 -70.37
N ALA A 8 -27.81 -19.65 -69.14
CA ALA A 8 -28.90 -19.34 -68.23
C ALA A 8 -28.42 -18.41 -67.10
N THR A 9 -29.23 -17.38 -66.87
CA THR A 9 -29.15 -16.29 -65.89
C THR A 9 -29.23 -16.74 -64.43
N SER A 10 -28.66 -15.95 -63.52
CA SER A 10 -29.39 -15.28 -62.42
C SER A 10 -28.63 -15.28 -61.08
N THR A 11 -28.32 -14.04 -60.65
CA THR A 11 -28.28 -13.52 -59.26
C THR A 11 -27.47 -14.29 -58.21
N ILE A 12 -26.45 -13.65 -57.64
CA ILE A 12 -26.25 -13.62 -56.18
C ILE A 12 -25.66 -12.26 -55.78
N ALA A 13 -26.21 -11.77 -54.68
CA ALA A 13 -26.14 -10.44 -54.13
C ALA A 13 -24.72 -9.92 -53.84
N MET A 14 -24.61 -8.61 -53.99
CA MET A 14 -23.57 -7.75 -53.48
C MET A 14 -23.44 -7.94 -51.95
N VAL A 15 -22.29 -8.44 -51.50
CA VAL A 15 -21.89 -8.36 -50.08
C VAL A 15 -20.72 -7.39 -49.99
N PHE A 16 -21.06 -6.14 -49.68
CA PHE A 16 -20.14 -5.18 -49.08
C PHE A 16 -19.71 -5.72 -47.72
N SER A 17 -18.47 -6.15 -47.56
CA SER A 17 -17.88 -6.33 -46.23
C SER A 17 -16.65 -5.47 -46.11
N LEU A 18 -16.89 -4.38 -45.40
CA LEU A 18 -16.02 -3.32 -44.96
C LEU A 18 -14.75 -3.86 -44.27
N SER A 19 -13.62 -3.37 -44.74
CA SER A 19 -12.31 -3.25 -44.09
C SER A 19 -12.21 -3.74 -42.63
N VAL A 20 -11.53 -4.87 -42.40
CA VAL A 20 -11.01 -5.19 -41.06
C VAL A 20 -9.72 -4.41 -40.86
N LEU A 21 -9.85 -3.20 -40.30
CA LEU A 21 -8.75 -2.42 -39.78
C LEU A 21 -8.26 -3.12 -38.49
N THR A 22 -7.13 -3.82 -38.57
CA THR A 22 -6.47 -4.42 -37.40
C THR A 22 -6.01 -3.33 -36.45
N VAL A 23 -6.79 -3.06 -35.41
CA VAL A 23 -6.40 -2.23 -34.27
C VAL A 23 -5.44 -3.05 -33.40
N LEU A 24 -4.13 -2.87 -33.61
CA LEU A 24 -3.11 -3.21 -32.63
C LEU A 24 -3.16 -2.18 -31.49
N GLY A 25 -4.11 -2.37 -30.58
CA GLY A 25 -4.22 -1.58 -29.35
C GLY A 25 -3.36 -2.19 -28.26
N THR A 26 -2.29 -1.51 -27.88
CA THR A 26 -1.44 -1.83 -26.72
C THR A 26 -2.25 -1.78 -25.42
N LEU A 27 -2.43 -2.92 -24.75
CA LEU A 27 -3.02 -2.97 -23.41
C LEU A 27 -1.96 -2.61 -22.34
N ASN A 28 -1.60 -1.33 -22.22
CA ASN A 28 -1.00 -0.82 -20.99
C ASN A 28 -2.12 -0.37 -20.06
N GLN A 29 -2.75 -1.32 -19.38
CA GLN A 29 -3.62 -0.96 -18.26
C GLN A 29 -2.76 -0.69 -17.02
N PRO A 30 -2.80 0.50 -16.41
CA PRO A 30 -2.26 0.68 -15.09
C PRO A 30 -3.12 -0.17 -14.14
N VAL A 31 -2.56 -1.28 -13.64
CA VAL A 31 -3.10 -1.98 -12.49
C VAL A 31 -3.02 -1.03 -11.29
N SER A 32 -4.06 -0.24 -11.10
CA SER A 32 -4.24 0.55 -9.89
C SER A 32 -4.55 -0.45 -8.78
N ALA A 33 -3.53 -0.90 -8.07
CA ALA A 33 -3.69 -1.68 -6.85
C ALA A 33 -4.61 -0.86 -5.93
N ARG A 34 -5.85 -1.33 -5.71
CA ARG A 34 -6.69 -0.79 -4.65
C ARG A 34 -6.01 -1.13 -3.34
N GLN A 35 -5.25 -0.19 -2.79
CA GLN A 35 -4.87 -0.23 -1.38
C GLN A 35 -6.19 -0.13 -0.61
N ASN A 36 -6.73 -1.26 -0.16
CA ASN A 36 -7.76 -1.23 0.87
C ASN A 36 -7.18 -0.42 2.02
N PRO A 37 -7.81 0.69 2.44
CA PRO A 37 -7.30 1.49 3.55
C PRO A 37 -7.18 0.56 4.75
N GLN A 38 -5.95 0.31 5.17
CA GLN A 38 -5.72 -0.51 6.35
C GLN A 38 -6.26 0.24 7.58
N PRO A 39 -6.76 -0.48 8.59
CA PRO A 39 -7.13 0.15 9.86
C PRO A 39 -5.95 0.99 10.38
N LYS A 40 -6.23 2.22 10.79
CA LYS A 40 -5.23 3.12 11.36
C LYS A 40 -5.21 3.03 12.88
N VAL A 41 -4.02 3.20 13.47
CA VAL A 41 -3.79 3.28 14.91
C VAL A 41 -3.14 4.62 15.22
N THR A 42 -3.63 5.29 16.26
CA THR A 42 -3.01 6.53 16.76
C THR A 42 -1.98 6.19 17.83
N ILE A 43 -0.76 6.67 17.67
CA ILE A 43 0.36 6.46 18.61
C ILE A 43 0.98 7.78 19.04
N CYS A 44 1.72 7.76 20.15
CA CYS A 44 2.68 8.82 20.47
C CYS A 44 4.08 8.33 20.07
N HIS A 45 4.57 8.84 18.96
CA HIS A 45 5.89 8.49 18.44
C HIS A 45 6.97 9.32 19.15
N ARG A 46 8.03 8.66 19.60
CA ARG A 46 9.17 9.29 20.25
C ARG A 46 9.84 10.30 19.33
N THR A 47 10.23 11.44 19.89
CA THR A 47 11.17 12.35 19.25
C THR A 47 12.57 12.15 19.83
N ASP A 48 13.52 13.03 19.47
CA ASP A 48 14.76 13.21 20.23
C ASP A 48 14.75 14.55 21.01
N ALA A 49 13.61 15.20 21.19
CA ALA A 49 13.52 16.50 21.86
C ALA A 49 13.01 16.33 23.30
N ALA A 50 13.85 16.62 24.30
CA ALA A 50 13.46 16.45 25.71
C ALA A 50 12.27 17.34 26.12
N ASN A 51 12.16 18.54 25.54
CA ASN A 51 11.05 19.47 25.77
C ASN A 51 9.79 19.15 24.95
N ASN A 52 9.85 18.19 24.02
CA ASN A 52 8.72 17.70 23.25
C ASN A 52 8.91 16.21 22.91
N PRO A 53 8.84 15.31 23.92
CA PRO A 53 9.31 13.93 23.78
C PRO A 53 8.46 13.08 22.84
N TYR A 54 7.25 13.53 22.48
CA TYR A 54 6.34 12.79 21.62
C TYR A 54 5.65 13.66 20.58
N VAL A 55 5.36 13.07 19.43
CA VAL A 55 4.43 13.59 18.43
C VAL A 55 3.35 12.54 18.15
N GLN A 56 2.12 12.99 17.92
CA GLN A 56 1.02 12.08 17.61
C GLN A 56 1.04 11.72 16.12
N LEU A 57 1.02 10.43 15.82
CA LEU A 57 0.95 9.91 14.45
C LEU A 57 -0.28 9.01 14.30
N SER A 58 -0.81 8.93 13.08
CA SER A 58 -1.81 7.94 12.68
C SER A 58 -1.18 7.02 11.62
N VAL A 59 -0.86 5.79 12.02
CA VAL A 59 -0.12 4.82 11.21
C VAL A 59 -1.00 3.62 10.86
N ASP A 60 -0.63 2.86 9.84
CA ASP A 60 -1.31 1.60 9.55
C ASP A 60 -1.14 0.61 10.71
N LYS A 61 -2.16 -0.20 10.99
CA LYS A 61 -2.10 -1.25 12.03
C LYS A 61 -0.85 -2.13 11.87
N ASN A 62 -0.47 -2.44 10.63
CA ASN A 62 0.69 -3.30 10.34
C ASN A 62 2.04 -2.62 10.63
N ALA A 63 2.06 -1.34 10.99
CA ALA A 63 3.26 -0.62 11.41
C ALA A 63 3.44 -0.67 12.94
N VAL A 64 2.48 -1.24 13.66
CA VAL A 64 2.50 -1.35 15.13
C VAL A 64 2.10 -2.74 15.62
N ASP A 65 1.85 -3.73 14.76
CA ASP A 65 1.30 -5.02 15.18
C ASP A 65 2.37 -6.02 15.68
N GLY A 66 3.64 -5.62 15.69
CA GLY A 66 4.73 -6.47 16.16
C GLY A 66 5.18 -7.52 15.15
N PHE A 67 4.64 -7.52 13.94
CA PHE A 67 5.06 -8.40 12.86
C PHE A 67 5.88 -7.63 11.84
N SER A 68 7.20 -7.80 11.84
CA SER A 68 8.12 -7.26 10.83
C SER A 68 7.93 -7.99 9.48
N GLY A 69 6.80 -7.74 8.81
CA GLY A 69 6.33 -8.54 7.67
C GLY A 69 6.41 -7.87 6.30
N ASN A 70 6.79 -6.60 6.20
CA ASN A 70 6.51 -5.82 4.99
C ASN A 70 7.74 -5.26 4.29
N ASN A 71 8.91 -5.90 4.31
CA ASN A 71 10.07 -5.63 3.42
C ASN A 71 10.44 -4.15 3.10
N GLN A 72 10.03 -3.15 3.89
CA GLN A 72 10.14 -1.72 3.57
C GLN A 72 10.03 -0.78 4.80
N GLY A 73 9.81 -1.29 6.02
CA GLY A 73 9.66 -0.41 7.17
C GLY A 73 9.72 -1.12 8.51
N ASP A 74 10.41 -0.47 9.42
CA ASP A 74 10.57 -0.77 10.84
C ASP A 74 9.19 -0.77 11.53
N ASP A 75 8.88 -1.82 12.30
CA ASP A 75 7.65 -1.89 13.10
C ASP A 75 7.85 -1.12 14.41
N HIS A 76 6.98 -0.14 14.68
CA HIS A 76 7.10 0.73 15.84
C HIS A 76 7.09 -0.05 17.16
N TYR A 77 6.29 -1.12 17.25
CA TYR A 77 6.18 -1.93 18.46
C TYR A 77 7.45 -2.75 18.72
N GLY A 78 8.09 -3.29 17.68
CA GLY A 78 9.32 -4.06 17.78
C GLY A 78 10.58 -3.21 18.02
N GLU A 79 10.63 -1.98 17.51
CA GLU A 79 11.88 -1.21 17.44
C GLU A 79 11.99 -0.10 18.46
N HIS A 80 10.86 0.44 18.91
CA HIS A 80 10.82 1.59 19.80
C HIS A 80 10.41 1.18 21.22
N GLN A 81 11.10 0.20 21.79
CA GLN A 81 10.79 -0.41 23.10
C GLN A 81 11.57 0.20 24.28
N GLY A 82 12.05 1.44 24.14
CA GLY A 82 12.75 2.13 25.21
C GLY A 82 11.82 2.49 26.40
N PRO A 83 12.39 2.94 27.53
CA PRO A 83 11.59 3.45 28.65
C PRO A 83 10.71 4.64 28.22
N VAL A 84 9.60 4.89 28.93
CA VAL A 84 8.70 6.00 28.61
C VAL A 84 9.21 7.33 29.21
N ALA A 85 9.34 8.34 28.36
CA ALA A 85 9.67 9.71 28.76
C ALA A 85 8.43 10.50 29.23
N TYR A 86 7.94 10.24 30.45
CA TYR A 86 6.70 10.85 30.98
C TYR A 86 6.84 12.31 31.44
N SER A 87 8.05 12.89 31.39
CA SER A 87 8.30 14.31 31.67
C SER A 87 9.57 14.79 30.98
N THR A 88 9.72 16.11 30.82
CA THR A 88 10.94 16.74 30.30
C THR A 88 12.18 16.34 31.08
N ALA A 89 12.09 16.25 32.41
CA ALA A 89 13.22 15.86 33.26
C ALA A 89 13.66 14.41 32.99
N VAL A 90 12.69 13.50 32.81
CA VAL A 90 12.98 12.10 32.47
C VAL A 90 13.54 11.98 31.07
N ALA A 91 12.96 12.68 30.10
CA ALA A 91 13.47 12.71 28.74
C ALA A 91 14.94 13.20 28.71
N GLN A 92 15.24 14.28 29.43
CA GLN A 92 16.60 14.80 29.54
C GLN A 92 17.54 13.79 30.20
N ALA A 93 17.14 13.18 31.31
CA ALA A 93 17.96 12.16 31.98
C ALA A 93 18.25 10.94 31.09
N LEU A 94 17.31 10.55 30.23
CA LEU A 94 17.53 9.50 29.23
C LEU A 94 18.51 9.95 28.14
N LYS A 95 18.39 11.19 27.65
CA LYS A 95 19.35 11.77 26.69
C LYS A 95 20.76 11.84 27.27
N ASP A 96 20.90 12.28 28.51
CA ASP A 96 22.19 12.40 29.20
C ASP A 96 22.87 11.03 29.38
N GLN A 97 22.07 9.96 29.46
CA GLN A 97 22.53 8.58 29.49
C GLN A 97 22.72 7.98 28.08
N HIS A 98 22.53 8.75 27.02
CA HIS A 98 22.51 8.28 25.63
C HIS A 98 21.52 7.14 25.37
N LYS A 99 20.39 7.13 26.09
CA LYS A 99 19.29 6.16 25.94
C LYS A 99 18.14 6.77 25.14
N LYS A 100 17.66 6.04 24.12
CA LYS A 100 16.43 6.38 23.42
C LYS A 100 15.22 5.92 24.24
N TRP A 101 14.16 6.73 24.35
CA TRP A 101 12.87 6.29 24.89
C TRP A 101 12.06 5.50 23.87
N GLY A 102 10.96 4.90 24.29
CA GLY A 102 10.05 4.14 23.44
C GLY A 102 8.91 4.96 22.86
N ASP A 103 8.19 4.37 21.90
CA ASP A 103 6.88 4.86 21.46
C ASP A 103 5.82 4.44 22.48
N ILE A 104 4.75 5.24 22.63
CA ILE A 104 3.56 4.84 23.41
C ILE A 104 2.52 4.34 22.42
N ILE A 105 2.22 3.04 22.51
CA ILE A 105 1.40 2.34 21.53
C ILE A 105 0.20 1.73 22.28
N PRO A 106 -1.04 2.03 21.88
CA PRO A 106 -2.20 1.44 22.52
C PRO A 106 -2.24 -0.08 22.28
N PRO A 107 -3.02 -0.84 23.06
CA PRO A 107 -3.28 -2.24 22.76
C PRO A 107 -3.78 -2.42 21.32
N VAL A 108 -3.20 -3.38 20.60
CA VAL A 108 -3.68 -3.79 19.28
C VAL A 108 -4.33 -5.16 19.44
N PRO A 109 -5.68 -5.26 19.34
CA PRO A 109 -6.38 -6.53 19.54
C PRO A 109 -5.84 -7.64 18.64
N GLY A 110 -5.51 -8.77 19.27
CA GLY A 110 -4.93 -9.94 18.61
C GLY A 110 -3.43 -9.87 18.36
N ALA A 111 -2.74 -8.79 18.73
CA ALA A 111 -1.30 -8.63 18.57
C ALA A 111 -0.58 -8.41 19.91
N HIS A 112 -0.87 -7.31 20.63
CA HIS A 112 -0.21 -6.97 21.88
C HIS A 112 -1.07 -6.08 22.80
N ASN A 113 -0.67 -5.99 24.08
CA ASN A 113 -1.39 -5.23 25.12
C ASN A 113 -0.95 -3.76 25.27
N GLY A 114 -0.06 -3.29 24.39
CA GLY A 114 0.42 -1.91 24.34
C GLY A 114 1.80 -1.74 24.98
N LEU A 115 2.33 -0.51 24.92
CA LEU A 115 3.60 -0.06 25.49
C LEU A 115 3.42 1.32 26.14
#